data_AF-A0A945HCI0-F1
#
_entry.id   AF-A0A945HCI0-F1
#
_cell.length_a   1.000
_cell.length_b   1.000
_cell.length_c   1.000
_cell.angle_alpha   90.00
_cell.angle_beta   90.00
_cell.angle_gamma   90.00
#
_symmetry.space_group_name_H-M   'P 1'
#
loop_
_entity.id
_entity.type
_entity.pdbx_description
1 polymer ?
#
loop_
_entity_poly.entity_id
_entity_poly.type
_entity_poly.pdbx_seq_one_letter_code
_entity_poly.pdbx_strand_id
1 'polypeptide(L)'
;MKIRAEEISKIIQQQVENFDKKATKSEVGTVLEVGDGIARIDGLDNVQAGELVEFPGEITGMALNLQEDNVGVVIFGSDRTIKEGDEVKRTKRIAEIPVGEGLLGRFVDPLGKPIDGKGPIATKETRLIETIAPGIV
;
A
#
# COMPACT_ATOMS: atom_id res chain seq x y z
N MET A 1 -23.03 37.19 35.42
CA MET A 1 -21.67 36.83 34.98
C MET A 1 -21.44 37.44 33.60
N LYS A 2 -20.54 38.42 33.48
CA LYS A 2 -20.15 39.00 32.19
C LYS A 2 -19.09 38.10 31.57
N ILE A 3 -19.45 37.33 30.57
CA ILE A 3 -18.50 36.56 29.76
C ILE A 3 -17.57 37.59 29.10
N ARG A 4 -16.28 37.57 29.46
CA ARG A 4 -15.29 38.50 28.92
C ARG A 4 -14.83 37.96 27.57
N ALA A 5 -14.90 38.78 26.52
CA ALA A 5 -14.48 38.40 25.17
C ALA A 5 -13.04 37.87 25.12
N GLU A 6 -12.20 38.32 26.05
CA GLU A 6 -10.81 37.87 26.23
C GLU A 6 -10.71 36.37 26.57
N GLU A 7 -11.64 35.81 27.34
CA GLU A 7 -11.65 34.36 27.65
C GLU A 7 -12.05 33.54 26.42
N ILE A 8 -13.02 34.01 25.63
CA ILE A 8 -13.45 33.32 24.41
C ILE A 8 -12.31 33.33 23.39
N SER A 9 -11.65 34.47 23.20
CA SER A 9 -10.49 34.56 22.30
C SER A 9 -9.37 33.63 22.75
N LYS A 10 -9.09 33.54 24.06
CA LYS A 10 -8.06 32.64 24.60
C LYS A 10 -8.38 31.17 24.38
N ILE A 11 -9.65 30.78 24.54
CA ILE A 11 -10.13 29.42 24.29
C ILE A 11 -10.00 29.06 22.80
N ILE A 12 -10.39 29.97 21.90
CA ILE A 12 -10.24 29.77 20.45
C ILE A 12 -8.76 29.72 20.06
N GLN A 13 -7.93 30.60 20.62
CA GLN A 13 -6.48 30.61 20.36
C GLN A 13 -5.82 29.31 20.86
N GLN A 14 -6.20 28.82 22.04
CA GLN A 14 -5.76 27.52 22.54
C GLN A 14 -6.27 26.36 21.68
N GLN A 15 -7.48 26.43 21.12
CA GLN A 15 -7.99 25.39 20.21
C GLN A 15 -7.25 25.40 18.86
N VAL A 16 -6.81 26.56 18.38
CA VAL A 16 -6.01 26.71 17.16
C VAL A 16 -4.54 26.32 17.39
N GLU A 17 -3.95 26.64 18.54
CA GLU A 17 -2.60 26.21 18.93
C GLU A 17 -2.54 24.69 19.18
N ASN A 18 -3.59 24.11 19.76
CA ASN A 18 -3.72 22.65 19.90
C ASN A 18 -4.23 21.98 18.60
N PHE A 19 -4.47 22.74 17.53
CA PHE A 19 -4.63 22.20 16.19
C PHE A 19 -3.26 21.82 15.62
N ASP A 20 -2.50 21.05 16.41
CA ASP A 20 -1.46 20.19 15.93
C ASP A 20 -2.15 19.17 15.02
N LYS A 21 -2.29 19.53 13.75
CA LYS A 21 -2.30 18.56 12.66
C LYS A 21 -0.95 17.87 12.70
N LYS A 22 -0.77 16.95 13.67
CA LYS A 22 -0.02 15.73 13.40
C LYS A 22 -0.82 15.04 12.31
N ALA A 23 -0.56 15.45 11.06
CA ALA A 23 -0.74 14.61 9.90
C ALA A 23 0.11 13.38 10.20
N THR A 24 -0.49 12.44 10.93
CA THR A 24 0.11 11.17 11.25
C THR A 24 0.18 10.50 9.90
N LYS A 25 1.34 10.60 9.25
CA LYS A 25 1.52 10.12 7.89
C LYS A 25 0.98 8.69 7.84
N SER A 26 -0.08 8.50 7.06
CA SER A 26 -0.85 7.27 7.19
C SER A 26 -0.16 6.18 6.40
N GLU A 27 0.30 5.13 7.08
CA GLU A 27 0.77 3.90 6.42
C GLU A 27 -0.39 3.04 5.89
N VAL A 28 -1.61 3.46 6.20
CA VAL A 28 -2.88 2.84 5.82
C VAL A 28 -3.62 3.83 4.91
N GLY A 29 -4.19 3.32 3.82
CA GLY A 29 -5.08 4.09 2.97
C GLY A 29 -6.49 3.51 2.95
N THR A 30 -7.40 4.23 2.33
CA THR A 30 -8.79 3.80 2.14
C THR A 30 -9.11 3.77 0.65
N VAL A 31 -9.74 2.70 0.17
CA VAL A 31 -10.16 2.59 -1.23
C VAL A 31 -11.26 3.62 -1.52
N LEU A 32 -11.02 4.51 -2.49
CA LEU A 32 -11.99 5.47 -3.00
C LEU A 32 -12.83 4.88 -4.13
N GLU A 33 -12.17 4.24 -5.09
CA GLU A 33 -12.82 3.59 -6.22
C GLU A 33 -12.07 2.32 -6.59
N VAL A 34 -12.80 1.35 -7.14
CA VAL A 34 -12.25 0.13 -7.70
C VAL A 34 -12.99 -0.21 -8.99
N GLY A 35 -12.24 -0.55 -10.04
CA GLY A 35 -12.80 -0.95 -11.33
C GLY A 35 -11.73 -1.48 -12.27
N ASP A 36 -12.09 -2.53 -13.02
CA ASP A 36 -11.23 -3.17 -14.03
C ASP A 36 -9.81 -3.51 -13.51
N GLY A 37 -9.72 -3.95 -12.24
CA GLY A 37 -8.44 -4.29 -11.61
C GLY A 37 -7.57 -3.11 -11.18
N ILE A 38 -8.09 -1.88 -11.20
CA ILE A 38 -7.43 -0.68 -10.68
C ILE A 38 -8.21 -0.17 -9.46
N ALA A 39 -7.49 0.16 -8.39
CA ALA A 39 -8.03 0.86 -7.25
C ALA A 39 -7.37 2.23 -7.08
N ARG A 40 -8.15 3.24 -6.72
CA ARG A 40 -7.61 4.50 -6.18
C ARG A 40 -7.74 4.50 -4.68
N ILE A 41 -6.68 4.92 -4.01
CA ILE A 41 -6.57 4.85 -2.57
C ILE A 41 -6.23 6.25 -2.05
N ASP A 42 -7.00 6.73 -1.09
CA ASP A 42 -6.67 7.92 -0.31
C ASP A 42 -5.70 7.57 0.82
N GLY A 43 -4.72 8.44 1.08
CA GLY A 43 -3.65 8.20 2.05
C GLY A 43 -2.45 7.47 1.46
N LEU A 44 -1.88 6.52 2.21
CA LEU A 44 -0.61 5.86 1.87
C LEU A 44 0.55 6.86 1.63
N ASP A 45 0.65 7.93 2.43
CA ASP A 45 1.52 9.09 2.19
C ASP A 45 3.02 8.79 1.99
N ASN A 46 3.48 7.62 2.46
CA ASN A 46 4.89 7.20 2.35
C ASN A 46 5.08 6.01 1.40
N VAL A 47 4.08 5.64 0.60
CA VAL A 47 4.22 4.55 -0.37
C VAL A 47 5.20 4.94 -1.47
N GLN A 48 5.98 3.99 -1.92
CA GLN A 48 6.95 4.16 -2.99
C GLN A 48 6.38 3.64 -4.32
N ALA A 49 6.88 4.18 -5.43
CA ALA A 49 6.53 3.67 -6.75
C ALA A 49 7.02 2.22 -6.89
N GLY A 50 6.16 1.33 -7.39
CA GLY A 50 6.44 -0.10 -7.46
C GLY A 50 6.38 -0.82 -6.11
N GLU A 51 5.92 -0.17 -5.04
CA GLU A 51 5.71 -0.84 -3.74
C GLU A 51 4.47 -1.73 -3.78
N LEU A 52 4.58 -2.89 -3.14
CA LEU A 52 3.45 -3.79 -2.92
C LEU A 52 2.58 -3.28 -1.77
N VAL A 53 1.27 -3.34 -1.99
CA VAL A 53 0.25 -3.03 -0.99
C VAL A 53 -0.66 -4.23 -0.79
N GLU A 54 -1.29 -4.30 0.38
CA GLU A 54 -2.15 -5.39 0.79
C GLU A 54 -3.56 -4.88 1.05
N PHE A 55 -4.51 -5.48 0.33
CA PHE A 55 -5.94 -5.29 0.48
C PHE A 55 -6.51 -6.36 1.43
N PRO A 56 -7.74 -6.17 1.93
CA PRO A 56 -8.43 -7.21 2.69
C PRO A 56 -8.54 -8.52 1.89
N GLY A 57 -8.39 -9.65 2.56
CA GLY A 57 -8.47 -10.98 1.92
C GLY A 57 -7.18 -11.46 1.26
N GLU A 58 -6.02 -10.99 1.72
CA GLU A 58 -4.68 -11.39 1.23
C GLU A 58 -4.44 -11.07 -0.25
N ILE A 59 -5.20 -10.12 -0.79
CA ILE A 59 -5.05 -9.63 -2.15
C ILE A 59 -3.91 -8.62 -2.16
N THR A 60 -2.96 -8.82 -3.06
CA THR A 60 -1.82 -7.93 -3.22
C THR A 60 -2.08 -6.99 -4.37
N GLY A 61 -1.58 -5.76 -4.29
CA GLY A 61 -1.51 -4.85 -5.43
C GLY A 61 -0.16 -4.14 -5.47
N MET A 62 0.02 -3.32 -6.50
CA MET A 62 1.24 -2.53 -6.69
C MET A 62 0.92 -1.08 -6.99
N ALA A 63 1.58 -0.17 -6.28
CA ALA A 63 1.46 1.26 -6.49
C ALA A 63 2.15 1.65 -7.81
N LEU A 64 1.37 2.14 -8.77
CA LEU A 64 1.88 2.61 -10.07
C LEU A 64 1.94 4.13 -10.14
N ASN A 65 0.87 4.79 -9.73
CA ASN A 65 0.74 6.24 -9.83
C ASN A 65 0.65 6.85 -8.43
N LEU A 66 1.51 7.82 -8.14
CA LEU A 66 1.49 8.58 -6.89
C LEU A 66 1.01 10.00 -7.19
N GLN A 67 -0.24 10.31 -6.86
CA GLN A 67 -0.80 11.66 -6.98
C GLN A 67 -0.78 12.35 -5.61
N GLU A 68 -1.02 13.66 -5.56
CA GLU A 68 -1.01 14.41 -4.30
C GLU A 68 -2.17 14.01 -3.37
N ASP A 69 -3.29 13.59 -3.97
CA ASP A 69 -4.56 13.33 -3.33
C ASP A 69 -4.95 11.84 -3.31
N ASN A 70 -4.34 11.01 -4.17
CA ASN A 70 -4.61 9.59 -4.22
C ASN A 70 -3.44 8.79 -4.80
N VAL A 71 -3.47 7.48 -4.55
CA VAL A 71 -2.52 6.51 -5.10
C VAL A 71 -3.26 5.55 -6.00
N GLY A 72 -2.81 5.42 -7.24
CA GLY A 72 -3.30 4.44 -8.20
C GLY A 72 -2.58 3.11 -8.00
N VAL A 73 -3.35 2.08 -7.65
CA VAL A 73 -2.86 0.73 -7.39
C VAL A 73 -3.47 -0.24 -8.37
N VAL A 74 -2.62 -1.05 -9.00
CA VAL A 74 -3.09 -2.21 -9.78
C VAL A 74 -3.23 -3.40 -8.85
N ILE A 75 -4.38 -4.07 -8.93
CA ILE A 75 -4.72 -5.23 -8.10
C ILE A 75 -4.20 -6.50 -8.79
N PHE A 76 -3.50 -7.33 -8.03
CA PHE A 76 -3.09 -8.66 -8.47
C PHE A 76 -4.11 -9.70 -7.97
N GLY A 77 -5.04 -10.07 -8.84
CA GLY A 77 -6.07 -11.05 -8.56
C GLY A 77 -7.46 -10.56 -8.95
N SER A 78 -8.46 -10.92 -8.14
CA SER A 78 -9.86 -10.51 -8.35
C SER A 78 -10.15 -9.23 -7.58
N ASP A 79 -10.63 -8.20 -8.28
CA ASP A 79 -11.12 -6.94 -7.71
C ASP A 79 -12.51 -7.06 -7.06
N ARG A 80 -13.29 -8.08 -7.43
CA ARG A 80 -14.70 -8.29 -7.01
C ARG A 80 -14.95 -8.30 -5.50
N THR A 81 -13.93 -8.60 -4.70
CA THR A 81 -14.01 -8.68 -3.24
C THR A 81 -13.63 -7.37 -2.55
N ILE A 82 -12.97 -6.47 -3.27
CA ILE A 82 -12.57 -5.15 -2.79
C ILE A 82 -13.73 -4.19 -2.96
N LYS A 83 -13.95 -3.34 -1.95
CA LYS A 83 -15.01 -2.33 -1.94
C LYS A 83 -14.45 -0.97 -1.59
N GLU A 84 -15.18 0.06 -2.00
CA GLU A 84 -14.96 1.41 -1.48
C GLU A 84 -15.06 1.41 0.05
N GLY A 85 -14.14 2.13 0.70
CA GLY A 85 -14.02 2.17 2.15
C GLY A 85 -13.11 1.08 2.74
N ASP A 86 -12.64 0.11 1.95
CA ASP A 86 -11.72 -0.92 2.46
C ASP A 86 -10.36 -0.31 2.82
N GLU A 87 -9.77 -0.82 3.91
CA GLU A 87 -8.43 -0.42 4.33
C GLU A 87 -7.36 -1.13 3.49
N VAL A 88 -6.38 -0.37 3.03
CA VAL A 88 -5.21 -0.88 2.30
C VAL A 88 -3.95 -0.55 3.07
N LYS A 89 -3.06 -1.54 3.21
CA LYS A 89 -1.83 -1.40 3.99
C LYS A 89 -0.63 -1.49 3.08
N ARG A 90 0.34 -0.61 3.27
CA ARG A 90 1.62 -0.72 2.58
C ARG A 90 2.45 -1.86 3.15
N THR A 91 3.16 -2.60 2.30
CA THR A 91 4.02 -3.71 2.76
C THR A 91 5.46 -3.30 3.02
N LYS A 92 5.87 -2.08 2.62
CA LYS A 92 7.27 -1.58 2.65
C LYS A 92 8.23 -2.38 1.79
N ARG A 93 7.70 -3.19 0.88
CA ARG A 93 8.46 -4.00 -0.07
C ARG A 93 8.21 -3.48 -1.47
N ILE A 94 9.26 -2.99 -2.11
CA ILE A 94 9.25 -2.82 -3.56
C ILE A 94 8.99 -4.19 -4.18
N ALA A 95 8.25 -4.23 -5.29
CA ALA A 95 7.86 -5.44 -5.99
C ALA A 95 9.02 -6.43 -6.09
N GLU A 96 8.92 -7.48 -5.28
CA GLU A 96 9.92 -8.54 -5.16
C GLU A 96 9.23 -9.90 -5.16
N ILE A 97 9.95 -10.90 -5.67
CA ILE A 97 9.49 -12.29 -5.73
C ILE A 97 10.51 -13.22 -5.07
N PRO A 98 10.07 -14.34 -4.48
CA PRO A 98 10.98 -15.38 -4.00
C PRO A 98 11.79 -15.94 -5.17
N VAL A 99 13.07 -16.22 -4.92
CA VAL A 99 13.98 -16.86 -5.89
C VAL A 99 14.79 -17.98 -5.24
N GLY A 100 15.31 -18.90 -6.06
CA GLY A 100 16.21 -19.97 -5.61
C GLY A 100 15.80 -21.35 -6.11
N GLU A 101 16.60 -22.36 -5.78
CA GLU A 101 16.43 -23.73 -6.26
C GLU A 101 15.12 -24.38 -5.80
N GLY A 102 14.52 -23.89 -4.71
CA GLY A 102 13.22 -24.37 -4.21
C GLY A 102 12.06 -24.21 -5.20
N LEU A 103 12.20 -23.33 -6.20
CA LEU A 103 11.22 -23.12 -7.27
C LEU A 103 11.29 -24.19 -8.38
N LEU A 104 12.38 -24.95 -8.47
CA LEU A 104 12.55 -25.93 -9.54
C LEU A 104 11.48 -27.02 -9.46
N GLY A 105 10.77 -27.23 -10.56
CA GLY A 105 9.70 -28.24 -10.65
C GLY A 105 8.39 -27.85 -9.93
N ARG A 106 8.26 -26.59 -9.49
CA ARG A 106 7.03 -26.02 -8.93
C ARG A 106 6.24 -25.27 -10.00
N PHE A 107 4.91 -25.22 -9.85
CA PHE A 107 4.09 -24.25 -10.57
C PHE A 107 3.79 -23.09 -9.63
N VAL A 108 4.09 -21.87 -10.08
CA VAL A 108 3.94 -20.64 -9.31
C VAL A 108 3.16 -19.61 -10.09
N ASP A 109 2.49 -18.71 -9.37
CA ASP A 109 1.90 -17.52 -9.95
C ASP A 109 2.98 -16.44 -10.24
N PRO A 110 2.63 -15.32 -10.89
CA PRO A 110 3.59 -14.24 -11.18
C PRO A 110 4.22 -13.58 -9.95
N LEU A 111 3.64 -13.74 -8.76
CA LEU A 111 4.18 -13.24 -7.49
C LEU A 111 5.03 -14.30 -6.77
N GLY A 112 5.24 -15.48 -7.38
CA GLY A 112 6.02 -16.57 -6.82
C GLY A 112 5.29 -17.40 -5.77
N LYS A 113 3.96 -17.26 -5.63
CA LYS A 113 3.16 -18.12 -4.74
C LYS A 113 2.91 -19.47 -5.41
N PRO A 114 3.03 -20.61 -4.70
CA PRO A 114 2.81 -21.93 -5.27
C PRO A 114 1.32 -22.16 -5.59
N ILE A 115 1.04 -22.64 -6.79
CA ILE A 115 -0.31 -22.99 -7.26
C ILE A 115 -0.46 -24.50 -7.56
N ASP A 116 0.58 -25.28 -7.30
CA ASP A 116 0.62 -26.73 -7.53
C ASP A 116 0.07 -27.60 -6.38
N GLY A 117 -0.36 -26.99 -5.28
CA GLY A 117 -0.88 -27.71 -4.11
C GLY A 117 0.16 -28.53 -3.33
N LYS A 118 1.47 -28.42 -3.65
CA LYS A 118 2.55 -29.18 -2.99
C LYS A 118 3.06 -28.52 -1.70
N GLY A 119 2.32 -27.56 -1.14
CA GLY A 119 2.71 -26.80 0.05
C GLY A 119 3.60 -25.58 -0.26
N PRO A 120 4.18 -24.93 0.77
CA PRO A 120 4.99 -23.73 0.59
C PRO A 120 6.30 -24.01 -0.16
N ILE A 121 6.91 -22.97 -0.72
CA ILE A 121 8.20 -23.05 -1.40
C ILE A 121 9.29 -22.68 -0.40
N ALA A 122 10.26 -23.57 -0.22
CA ALA A 122 11.41 -23.30 0.64
C ALA A 122 12.43 -22.44 -0.10
N THR A 123 12.21 -21.12 -0.12
CA THR A 123 13.21 -20.13 -0.57
C THR A 123 13.58 -19.23 0.60
N LYS A 124 14.83 -18.76 0.64
CA LYS A 124 15.32 -17.81 1.65
C LYS A 124 15.61 -16.43 1.07
N GLU A 125 15.62 -16.34 -0.26
CA GLU A 125 16.02 -15.15 -0.99
C GLU A 125 14.83 -14.61 -1.77
N THR A 126 14.76 -13.29 -1.85
CA THR A 126 13.88 -12.54 -2.74
C THR A 126 14.72 -11.69 -3.69
N ARG A 127 14.16 -11.35 -4.85
CA ARG A 127 14.74 -10.36 -5.76
C ARG A 127 13.66 -9.43 -6.26
N LEU A 128 14.08 -8.18 -6.50
CA LEU A 128 13.24 -7.18 -7.14
C LEU A 128 12.83 -7.66 -8.54
N ILE A 129 11.55 -7.46 -8.87
CA ILE A 129 11.01 -7.74 -10.21
C ILE A 129 11.64 -6.79 -11.22
N GLU A 130 11.78 -5.52 -10.86
CA GLU A 130 12.42 -4.49 -11.67
C GLU A 130 13.85 -4.25 -11.19
N THR A 131 14.80 -4.52 -12.07
CA THR A 131 16.23 -4.30 -11.83
C THR A 131 16.90 -3.87 -13.13
N ILE A 132 17.86 -2.95 -13.02
CA ILE A 132 18.62 -2.49 -14.19
C ILE A 132 19.45 -3.66 -14.74
N ALA A 133 19.38 -3.88 -16.05
CA ALA A 133 20.15 -4.93 -16.71
C ALA A 133 21.67 -4.71 -16.55
N PRO A 134 22.48 -5.77 -16.59
CA PRO A 134 23.93 -5.65 -16.57
C PRO A 134 24.44 -4.73 -17.67
N GLY A 135 25.34 -3.81 -17.30
CA GLY A 135 25.98 -2.90 -18.25
C GLY A 135 27.00 -3.61 -19.15
N ILE A 136 27.42 -2.93 -20.22
CA ILE A 136 28.55 -3.35 -21.05
C ILE A 136 29.85 -3.02 -20.27
N VAL A 137 30.69 -4.03 -20.03
CA VAL A 137 31.99 -3.91 -19.34
C VAL A 137 33.13 -3.88 -20.34
#